data_AF-A0A917H3V1-F1
#
_entry.id   AF-A0A917H3V1-F1
#
_cell.length_a   1.000
_cell.length_b   1.000
_cell.length_c   1.000
_cell.angle_alpha   90.00
_cell.angle_beta   90.00
_cell.angle_gamma   90.00
#
_symmetry.space_group_name_H-M   'P 1'
#
loop_
_entity.id
_entity.type
_entity.pdbx_description
1 polymer ?
#
loop_
_entity_poly.entity_id
_entity_poly.type
_entity_poly.pdbx_seq_one_letter_code
_entity_poly.pdbx_strand_id
1 'polypeptide(L)'
;MNDPLSIVPDSLAAVPSPLDAVVSPAAQRQFLEGMRFPISCTGSSGTVRSPQLRRLSGTGGYEVVLQFLAHYVALALPDPVATEGSFWAMEAVIDSHTPVEEPQQLVRLSVHGVAVATVVEDPDGDGETPLVCLALAPAPEVGRAYSPEPTYLDVDGVPAPAQQAEGTAEDLSRALLADADLLSAGRRAVVGLMRLGPTGSVRHERDLADVVFSTLTGMESLAASG
;
A
#
# COMPACT_ATOMS: atom_id res chain seq x y z
N MET A 1 26.56 -10.69 6.79
CA MET A 1 25.26 -10.83 7.47
C MET A 1 24.60 -9.47 7.32
N ASN A 2 23.55 -9.37 6.50
CA ASN A 2 22.77 -8.14 6.43
C ASN A 2 22.08 -7.95 7.78
N ASP A 3 22.11 -6.73 8.30
CA ASP A 3 21.39 -6.37 9.51
C ASP A 3 19.88 -6.48 9.22
N PRO A 4 19.15 -7.42 9.85
CA PRO A 4 17.71 -7.52 9.67
C PRO A 4 16.95 -6.30 10.23
N LEU A 5 17.64 -5.40 10.96
CA LEU A 5 17.05 -4.21 11.56
C LEU A 5 16.92 -3.03 10.57
N SER A 6 17.53 -3.11 9.39
CA SER A 6 17.43 -2.06 8.38
C SER A 6 16.47 -2.49 7.28
N ILE A 7 15.17 -2.17 7.46
CA ILE A 7 14.14 -2.30 6.40
C ILE A 7 14.58 -1.56 5.13
N VAL A 8 15.45 -0.56 5.29
CA VAL A 8 16.05 0.21 4.19
C VAL A 8 17.56 -0.06 4.18
N PRO A 9 18.13 -0.73 3.17
CA PRO A 9 19.57 -0.68 3.00
C PRO A 9 19.97 0.76 2.67
N ASP A 10 20.85 1.37 3.48
CA ASP A 10 21.49 2.67 3.23
C ASP A 10 22.17 2.75 1.84
N SER A 11 22.37 1.59 1.21
CA SER A 11 22.79 1.46 -0.17
C SER A 11 21.98 0.39 -0.90
N LEU A 12 21.03 0.82 -1.76
CA LEU A 12 20.36 -0.03 -2.75
C LEU A 12 21.33 -0.82 -3.63
N ALA A 13 22.60 -0.40 -3.71
CA ALA A 13 23.60 -0.94 -4.63
C ALA A 13 24.39 -2.16 -4.11
N ALA A 14 24.26 -2.54 -2.83
CA ALA A 14 25.19 -3.51 -2.24
C ALA A 14 24.77 -4.98 -2.36
N VAL A 15 23.49 -5.29 -2.59
CA VAL A 15 22.97 -6.67 -2.56
C VAL A 15 22.05 -6.93 -3.76
N PRO A 16 22.36 -7.91 -4.63
CA PRO A 16 21.46 -8.34 -5.71
C PRO A 16 20.10 -8.75 -5.14
N SER A 17 19.03 -8.22 -5.71
CA SER A 17 17.64 -8.51 -5.30
C SER A 17 16.83 -9.07 -6.47
N PRO A 18 15.87 -9.97 -6.25
CA PRO A 18 14.90 -10.38 -7.26
C PRO A 18 14.16 -9.20 -7.90
N LEU A 19 13.96 -8.11 -7.16
CA LEU A 19 13.34 -6.88 -7.67
C LEU A 19 14.15 -6.28 -8.83
N ASP A 20 15.48 -6.43 -8.83
CA ASP A 20 16.37 -5.84 -9.84
C ASP A 20 16.10 -6.39 -11.25
N ALA A 21 15.48 -7.58 -11.36
CA ALA A 21 15.09 -8.20 -12.62
C ALA A 21 13.80 -7.60 -13.21
N VAL A 22 12.98 -6.94 -12.39
CA VAL A 22 11.70 -6.34 -12.79
C VAL A 22 11.83 -4.81 -12.84
N VAL A 23 12.39 -4.22 -11.78
CA VAL A 23 12.65 -2.79 -11.66
C VAL A 23 14.15 -2.59 -11.48
N SER A 24 14.84 -2.06 -12.49
CA SER A 24 16.29 -1.89 -12.42
C SER A 24 16.74 -1.05 -11.20
N PRO A 25 17.95 -1.25 -10.65
CA PRO A 25 18.45 -0.43 -9.54
C PRO A 25 18.50 1.07 -9.84
N ALA A 26 18.65 1.47 -11.11
CA ALA A 26 18.56 2.87 -11.51
C ALA A 26 17.12 3.40 -11.42
N ALA A 27 16.14 2.62 -11.89
CA ALA A 27 14.73 2.98 -11.81
C ALA A 27 14.22 3.00 -10.36
N GLN A 28 14.67 2.08 -9.50
CA GLN A 28 14.38 2.10 -8.06
C GLN A 28 14.87 3.41 -7.41
N ARG A 29 16.11 3.86 -7.73
CA ARG A 29 16.64 5.14 -7.23
C ARG A 29 15.83 6.34 -7.71
N GLN A 30 15.54 6.40 -9.00
CA GLN A 30 14.73 7.48 -9.57
C GLN A 30 13.32 7.53 -8.95
N PHE A 31 12.73 6.37 -8.66
CA PHE A 31 11.44 6.27 -7.97
C PHE A 31 11.51 6.83 -6.55
N LEU A 32 12.52 6.44 -5.77
CA LEU A 32 12.75 7.01 -4.43
C LEU A 32 13.01 8.52 -4.48
N GLU A 33 13.59 9.02 -5.56
CA GLU A 33 13.86 10.46 -5.78
C GLU A 33 12.65 11.26 -6.23
N GLY A 34 11.51 10.63 -6.57
CA GLY A 34 10.32 11.37 -7.00
C GLY A 34 9.60 10.78 -8.20
N MET A 35 10.31 10.02 -9.04
CA MET A 35 9.78 9.52 -10.31
C MET A 35 8.55 8.64 -10.09
N ARG A 36 7.57 8.76 -10.98
CA ARG A 36 6.39 7.90 -11.02
C ARG A 36 6.49 7.02 -12.27
N PHE A 37 6.15 5.75 -12.12
CA PHE A 37 6.02 4.86 -13.25
C PHE A 37 4.68 5.10 -13.95
N PRO A 38 4.64 5.11 -15.29
CA PRO A 38 3.38 5.18 -16.00
C PRO A 38 2.55 3.94 -15.68
N ILE A 39 1.27 4.14 -15.40
CA ILE A 39 0.33 3.05 -15.16
C ILE A 39 -0.52 2.91 -16.40
N SER A 40 -0.28 1.86 -17.17
CA SER A 40 -1.05 1.56 -18.37
C SER A 40 -1.78 0.25 -18.16
N CYS A 41 -2.94 0.34 -17.50
CA CYS A 41 -3.80 -0.80 -17.28
C CYS A 41 -4.86 -0.87 -18.38
N THR A 42 -4.92 -1.99 -19.08
CA THR A 42 -6.07 -2.28 -19.92
C THR A 42 -7.23 -2.63 -19.00
N GLY A 43 -8.05 -1.64 -18.66
CA GLY A 43 -9.19 -1.79 -17.75
C GLY A 43 -10.01 -3.02 -18.12
N SER A 44 -9.96 -4.03 -17.26
CA SER A 44 -10.85 -5.17 -17.29
C SER A 44 -12.17 -4.68 -16.69
N SER A 45 -13.11 -4.29 -17.56
CA SER A 45 -14.52 -4.11 -17.18
C SER A 45 -15.14 -5.49 -16.93
N GLY A 46 -14.59 -6.20 -15.94
CA GLY A 46 -15.07 -7.50 -15.51
C GLY A 46 -16.18 -7.32 -14.49
N THR A 47 -17.22 -8.13 -14.61
CA THR A 47 -18.18 -8.33 -13.52
C THR A 47 -17.43 -8.79 -12.26
N VAL A 48 -17.59 -8.10 -11.13
CA VAL A 48 -16.98 -8.46 -9.83
C VAL A 48 -17.32 -9.91 -9.46
N ARG A 49 -16.31 -10.79 -9.43
CA ARG A 49 -16.52 -12.24 -9.22
C ARG A 49 -16.26 -12.67 -7.79
N SER A 50 -15.34 -12.01 -7.09
CA SER A 50 -15.03 -12.31 -5.70
C SER A 50 -16.19 -11.97 -4.73
N PRO A 51 -16.61 -12.91 -3.86
CA PRO A 51 -17.56 -12.63 -2.79
C PRO A 51 -17.08 -11.57 -1.81
N GLN A 52 -15.78 -11.51 -1.52
CA GLN A 52 -15.20 -10.52 -0.62
C GLN A 52 -15.27 -9.12 -1.22
N LEU A 53 -14.89 -8.96 -2.49
CA LEU A 53 -15.06 -7.69 -3.20
C LEU A 53 -16.53 -7.25 -3.31
N ARG A 54 -17.47 -8.19 -3.51
CA ARG A 54 -18.91 -7.84 -3.46
C ARG A 54 -19.35 -7.33 -2.10
N ARG A 55 -18.84 -7.92 -1.01
CA ARG A 55 -19.11 -7.41 0.35
C ARG A 55 -18.52 -6.01 0.52
N LEU A 56 -17.29 -5.81 0.08
CA LEU A 56 -16.61 -4.51 0.14
C LEU A 56 -17.36 -3.44 -0.65
N SER A 57 -17.91 -3.77 -1.82
CA SER A 57 -18.73 -2.83 -2.59
C SER A 57 -20.05 -2.43 -1.90
N GLY A 58 -20.46 -3.17 -0.86
CA GLY A 58 -21.64 -2.87 -0.05
C GLY A 58 -21.34 -2.09 1.23
N THR A 59 -20.08 -1.80 1.56
CA THR A 59 -19.73 -1.04 2.77
C THR A 59 -19.85 0.46 2.53
N GLY A 60 -20.10 1.22 3.61
CA GLY A 60 -19.92 2.66 3.60
C GLY A 60 -18.48 3.01 3.20
N GLY A 61 -18.29 4.07 2.43
CA GLY A 61 -16.96 4.55 2.04
C GLY A 61 -16.23 3.73 0.95
N TYR A 62 -16.87 2.77 0.28
CA TYR A 62 -16.24 1.95 -0.76
C TYR A 62 -15.41 2.74 -1.79
N GLU A 63 -15.99 3.81 -2.35
CA GLU A 63 -15.31 4.66 -3.34
C GLU A 63 -14.09 5.37 -2.74
N VAL A 64 -14.16 5.79 -1.48
CA VAL A 64 -13.05 6.43 -0.77
C VAL A 64 -11.91 5.43 -0.53
N VAL A 65 -12.25 4.19 -0.17
CA VAL A 65 -11.28 3.09 -0.08
C VAL A 65 -10.59 2.87 -1.42
N LEU A 66 -11.33 2.76 -2.52
CA LEU A 66 -10.76 2.57 -3.85
C LEU A 66 -9.84 3.73 -4.26
N GLN A 67 -10.24 4.97 -4.00
CA GLN A 67 -9.42 6.16 -4.31
C GLN A 67 -8.12 6.19 -3.50
N PHE A 68 -8.19 5.88 -2.21
CA PHE A 68 -6.99 5.78 -1.38
C PHE A 68 -6.05 4.68 -1.90
N LEU A 69 -6.57 3.47 -2.17
CA LEU A 69 -5.76 2.36 -2.69
C LEU A 69 -5.13 2.71 -4.03
N ALA A 70 -5.90 3.36 -4.92
CA ALA A 70 -5.41 3.88 -6.18
C ALA A 70 -4.21 4.80 -5.97
N HIS A 71 -4.36 5.87 -5.17
CA HIS A 71 -3.25 6.76 -4.86
C HIS A 71 -2.06 6.04 -4.26
N TYR A 72 -2.25 5.18 -3.28
CA TYR A 72 -1.13 4.50 -2.64
C TYR A 72 -0.40 3.56 -3.62
N VAL A 73 -1.12 2.78 -4.42
CA VAL A 73 -0.54 1.94 -5.49
C VAL A 73 0.26 2.79 -6.48
N ALA A 74 -0.28 3.92 -6.93
CA ALA A 74 0.39 4.75 -7.93
C ALA A 74 1.58 5.55 -7.40
N LEU A 75 1.54 5.93 -6.12
CA LEU A 75 2.53 6.82 -5.53
C LEU A 75 3.63 6.05 -4.79
N ALA A 76 3.29 4.95 -4.12
CA ALA A 76 4.19 4.25 -3.19
C ALA A 76 4.79 2.95 -3.76
N LEU A 77 4.18 2.33 -4.78
CA LEU A 77 4.72 1.10 -5.39
C LEU A 77 5.59 1.40 -6.63
N PRO A 78 6.81 0.83 -6.72
CA PRO A 78 7.61 0.90 -7.93
C PRO A 78 7.05 -0.06 -9.00
N ASP A 79 6.78 0.45 -10.20
CA ASP A 79 6.17 -0.27 -11.32
C ASP A 79 5.06 -1.24 -10.85
N PRO A 80 3.92 -0.68 -10.39
CA PRO A 80 2.90 -1.47 -9.69
C PRO A 80 2.36 -2.63 -10.55
N VAL A 81 2.29 -2.43 -11.87
CA VAL A 81 1.81 -3.46 -12.82
C VAL A 81 2.83 -4.59 -12.97
N ALA A 82 4.12 -4.28 -13.14
CA ALA A 82 5.13 -5.32 -13.30
C ALA A 82 5.43 -6.09 -12.00
N THR A 83 5.16 -5.50 -10.84
CA THR A 83 5.44 -6.08 -9.52
C THR A 83 4.24 -6.79 -8.88
N GLU A 84 3.05 -6.69 -9.47
CA GLU A 84 1.79 -7.24 -8.98
C GLU A 84 1.85 -8.76 -8.75
N GLY A 85 1.33 -9.21 -7.61
CA GLY A 85 1.19 -10.62 -7.24
C GLY A 85 2.51 -11.36 -6.97
N SER A 86 3.64 -10.75 -7.34
CA SER A 86 4.98 -11.31 -7.13
C SER A 86 5.69 -10.64 -5.94
N PHE A 87 5.54 -9.32 -5.80
CA PHE A 87 6.18 -8.56 -4.71
C PHE A 87 5.17 -7.96 -3.72
N TRP A 88 3.97 -7.69 -4.20
CA TRP A 88 2.89 -7.16 -3.40
C TRP A 88 1.58 -7.85 -3.73
N ALA A 89 0.67 -7.85 -2.76
CA ALA A 89 -0.66 -8.40 -2.87
C ALA A 89 -1.67 -7.47 -2.21
N MET A 90 -2.91 -7.60 -2.63
CA MET A 90 -4.03 -6.89 -2.04
C MET A 90 -5.19 -7.85 -1.90
N GLU A 91 -5.97 -7.71 -0.83
CA GLU A 91 -7.13 -8.54 -0.56
C GLU A 91 -8.20 -7.75 0.19
N ALA A 92 -9.46 -8.07 -0.08
CA ALA A 92 -10.57 -7.68 0.78
C ALA A 92 -10.68 -8.66 1.95
N VAL A 93 -10.65 -8.14 3.18
CA VAL A 93 -10.49 -8.93 4.43
C VAL A 93 -11.79 -9.00 5.25
N ILE A 94 -12.92 -8.64 4.66
CA ILE A 94 -14.22 -8.57 5.35
C ILE A 94 -14.62 -9.94 5.90
N ASP A 95 -14.38 -10.13 7.19
CA ASP A 95 -14.70 -11.33 7.94
C ASP A 95 -16.03 -11.16 8.67
N SER A 96 -16.94 -12.11 8.44
CA SER A 96 -18.23 -12.20 9.12
C SER A 96 -18.12 -12.67 10.58
N HIS A 97 -16.93 -13.06 11.04
CA HIS A 97 -16.67 -13.56 12.39
C HIS A 97 -15.93 -12.56 13.29
N THR A 98 -15.54 -11.38 12.78
CA THR A 98 -14.98 -10.31 13.61
C THR A 98 -16.00 -9.92 14.69
N PRO A 99 -15.61 -9.92 15.98
CA PRO A 99 -16.48 -9.43 17.04
C PRO A 99 -16.95 -8.01 16.73
N VAL A 100 -18.21 -7.69 17.09
CA VAL A 100 -18.81 -6.36 16.86
C VAL A 100 -18.01 -5.23 17.54
N GLU A 101 -17.19 -5.58 18.54
CA GLU A 101 -16.36 -4.64 19.32
C GLU A 101 -14.97 -4.39 18.69
N GLU A 102 -14.57 -5.14 17.67
CA GLU A 102 -13.29 -4.94 16.97
C GLU A 102 -13.53 -4.25 15.63
N PRO A 103 -12.74 -3.21 15.27
CA PRO A 103 -12.88 -2.56 13.98
C PRO A 103 -12.64 -3.56 12.85
N GLN A 104 -13.62 -3.71 11.97
CA GLN A 104 -13.53 -4.68 10.88
C GLN A 104 -12.48 -4.23 9.87
N GLN A 105 -11.58 -5.14 9.51
CA GLN A 105 -10.64 -4.91 8.42
C GLN A 105 -11.35 -5.05 7.08
N LEU A 106 -11.30 -3.99 6.28
CA LEU A 106 -11.92 -3.93 4.96
C LEU A 106 -10.97 -4.43 3.88
N VAL A 107 -9.75 -3.90 3.86
CA VAL A 107 -8.72 -4.20 2.85
C VAL A 107 -7.34 -4.26 3.48
N ARG A 108 -6.48 -5.10 2.90
CA ARG A 108 -5.04 -5.13 3.17
C ARG A 108 -4.26 -5.00 1.87
N LEU A 109 -3.24 -4.16 1.86
CA LEU A 109 -2.14 -4.21 0.90
C LEU A 109 -0.89 -4.66 1.63
N SER A 110 -0.32 -5.76 1.16
CA SER A 110 0.90 -6.34 1.72
C SER A 110 2.04 -6.31 0.70
N VAL A 111 3.24 -6.00 1.17
CA VAL A 111 4.49 -6.20 0.45
C VAL A 111 5.25 -7.30 1.17
N HIS A 112 5.57 -8.38 0.47
CA HIS A 112 6.30 -9.49 1.09
C HIS A 112 5.63 -10.03 2.38
N GLY A 113 4.31 -10.21 2.37
CA GLY A 113 3.54 -10.66 3.53
C GLY A 113 3.32 -9.61 4.63
N VAL A 114 4.10 -8.53 4.63
CA VAL A 114 4.00 -7.43 5.58
C VAL A 114 2.89 -6.47 5.15
N ALA A 115 1.91 -6.24 6.02
CA ALA A 115 0.86 -5.26 5.77
C ALA A 115 1.44 -3.84 5.77
N VAL A 116 1.45 -3.18 4.61
CA VAL A 116 1.97 -1.81 4.47
C VAL A 116 0.86 -0.77 4.43
N ALA A 117 -0.36 -1.18 4.06
CA ALA A 117 -1.56 -0.38 4.20
C ALA A 117 -2.72 -1.28 4.63
N THR A 118 -3.41 -0.88 5.69
CA THR A 118 -4.59 -1.56 6.21
C THR A 118 -5.73 -0.56 6.28
N VAL A 119 -6.86 -0.91 5.69
CA VAL A 119 -8.09 -0.11 5.75
C VAL A 119 -9.07 -0.80 6.67
N VAL A 120 -9.61 -0.09 7.65
CA VAL A 120 -10.56 -0.60 8.65
C VAL A 120 -11.79 0.30 8.72
N GLU A 121 -12.89 -0.25 9.21
CA GLU A 121 -14.04 0.56 9.63
C GLU A 121 -13.62 1.45 10.82
N ASP A 122 -14.11 2.69 10.84
CA ASP A 122 -13.95 3.57 12.00
C ASP A 122 -14.88 3.08 13.13
N PRO A 123 -14.35 2.55 14.25
CA PRO A 123 -15.18 2.01 15.33
C PRO A 123 -15.95 3.11 16.07
N ASP A 124 -15.47 4.35 16.03
CA ASP A 124 -16.07 5.51 16.69
C ASP A 124 -16.83 6.42 15.70
N GLY A 125 -16.80 6.08 14.41
CA GLY A 125 -17.27 6.89 13.30
C GLY A 125 -18.72 6.62 12.87
N ASP A 126 -19.10 7.24 11.77
CA ASP A 126 -20.41 7.10 11.13
C ASP A 126 -20.59 5.80 10.31
N GLY A 127 -19.56 4.96 10.26
CA GLY A 127 -19.50 3.77 9.41
C GLY A 127 -19.32 4.07 7.92
N GLU A 128 -19.18 5.34 7.53
CA GLU A 128 -18.95 5.78 6.15
C GLU A 128 -17.51 6.24 5.92
N THR A 129 -16.81 6.63 6.99
CA THR A 129 -15.43 7.12 6.94
C THR A 129 -14.45 6.03 7.33
N PRO A 130 -13.82 5.31 6.37
CA PRO A 130 -12.84 4.28 6.72
C PRO A 130 -11.53 4.90 7.22
N LEU A 131 -10.94 4.27 8.22
CA LEU A 131 -9.60 4.59 8.72
C LEU A 131 -8.55 3.79 7.98
N VAL A 132 -7.36 4.37 7.88
CA VAL A 132 -6.21 3.76 7.24
C VAL A 132 -5.03 3.81 8.19
N CYS A 133 -4.36 2.67 8.32
CA CYS A 133 -3.06 2.54 8.98
C CYS A 133 -2.00 2.22 7.92
N LEU A 134 -1.01 3.11 7.78
CA LEU A 134 0.14 2.96 6.90
C LEU A 134 1.38 2.58 7.69
N ALA A 135 2.10 1.56 7.24
CA ALA A 135 3.43 1.26 7.76
C ALA A 135 4.50 2.00 6.94
N LEU A 136 5.39 2.70 7.64
CA LEU A 136 6.39 3.58 7.05
C LEU A 136 7.79 3.16 7.50
N ALA A 137 8.78 3.37 6.62
CA ALA A 137 10.16 3.16 7.00
C ALA A 137 10.55 4.18 8.08
N PRO A 138 11.41 3.81 9.04
CA PRO A 138 12.01 4.77 9.96
C PRO A 138 12.94 5.69 9.16
N ALA A 139 12.39 6.82 8.72
CA ALA A 139 13.06 7.93 8.09
C ALA A 139 12.95 9.13 9.05
N PRO A 140 13.82 10.18 8.97
CA PRO A 140 13.77 11.24 9.97
C PRO A 140 12.32 11.72 10.13
N GLU A 141 11.83 11.58 11.36
CA GLU A 141 10.43 11.59 11.81
C GLU A 141 9.44 12.12 10.79
N VAL A 142 8.61 11.24 10.21
CA VAL A 142 7.39 11.68 9.53
C VAL A 142 6.63 12.52 10.56
N GLY A 143 6.26 13.75 10.17
CA GLY A 143 5.85 14.79 11.11
C GLY A 143 4.78 14.31 12.11
N ARG A 144 4.77 14.92 13.32
CA ARG A 144 3.91 14.55 14.47
C ARG A 144 2.39 14.43 14.18
N ALA A 145 1.94 14.84 13.00
CA ALA A 145 0.54 14.86 12.60
C ALA A 145 -0.08 13.48 12.34
N TYR A 146 0.72 12.44 12.05
CA TYR A 146 0.18 11.16 11.55
C TYR A 146 0.29 9.97 12.52
N SER A 147 0.97 10.12 13.66
CA SER A 147 1.12 9.19 14.80
C SER A 147 2.61 9.05 15.14
N PRO A 148 3.03 9.41 16.37
CA PRO A 148 4.44 9.47 16.75
C PRO A 148 4.99 8.17 17.38
N GLU A 149 4.18 7.13 17.58
CA GLU A 149 4.65 5.96 18.30
C GLU A 149 5.47 5.02 17.41
N PRO A 150 6.71 4.67 17.80
CA PRO A 150 7.45 3.62 17.12
C PRO A 150 6.64 2.32 17.12
N THR A 151 6.46 1.74 15.95
CA THR A 151 5.84 0.44 15.78
C THR A 151 6.87 -0.56 15.26
N TYR A 152 6.49 -1.83 15.20
CA TYR A 152 7.31 -2.88 14.62
C TYR A 152 6.52 -3.61 13.54
N LEU A 153 7.16 -3.78 12.39
CA LEU A 153 6.67 -4.67 11.34
C LEU A 153 7.26 -6.07 11.57
N ASP A 154 6.41 -7.08 11.54
CA ASP A 154 6.88 -8.47 11.52
C ASP A 154 7.37 -8.82 10.11
N VAL A 155 8.68 -8.94 9.95
CA VAL A 155 9.35 -9.34 8.71
C VAL A 155 9.88 -10.76 8.90
N ASP A 156 9.16 -11.76 8.38
CA ASP A 156 9.53 -13.18 8.49
C ASP A 156 9.79 -13.67 9.94
N GLY A 157 9.00 -13.21 10.90
CA GLY A 157 9.14 -13.53 12.33
C GLY A 157 10.14 -12.64 13.07
N VAL A 158 10.68 -11.61 12.41
CA VAL A 158 11.65 -10.67 12.98
C VAL A 158 11.01 -9.28 13.08
N PRO A 159 10.87 -8.71 14.29
CA PRO A 159 10.35 -7.36 14.43
C PRO A 159 11.36 -6.34 13.89
N ALA A 160 10.92 -5.51 12.95
CA ALA A 160 11.72 -4.46 12.35
C ALA A 160 11.10 -3.08 12.67
N PRO A 161 11.91 -2.09 13.05
CA PRO A 161 11.40 -0.78 13.48
C PRO A 161 10.70 -0.08 12.33
N ALA A 162 9.54 0.52 12.61
CA ALA A 162 8.74 1.27 11.65
C ALA A 162 8.06 2.47 12.33
N GLN A 163 7.58 3.40 11.50
CA GLN A 163 6.63 4.43 11.92
C GLN A 163 5.25 4.06 11.37
N GLN A 164 4.21 4.53 12.05
CA GLN A 164 2.83 4.34 11.63
C GLN A 164 2.22 5.70 11.28
N ALA A 165 1.47 5.76 10.20
CA ALA A 165 0.59 6.88 9.92
C ALA A 165 -0.86 6.42 9.95
N GLU A 166 -1.70 7.11 10.71
CA GLU A 166 -3.13 6.86 10.84
C GLU A 166 -3.94 8.09 10.45
N GLY A 167 -5.09 7.85 9.85
CA GLY A 167 -6.04 8.89 9.49
C GLY A 167 -7.19 8.33 8.67
N THR A 168 -8.13 9.20 8.29
CA THR A 168 -9.17 8.81 7.35
C THR A 168 -8.55 8.50 5.99
N ALA A 169 -9.18 7.62 5.22
CA ALA A 169 -8.74 7.31 3.86
C ALA A 169 -8.65 8.57 2.97
N GLU A 170 -9.55 9.53 3.16
CA GLU A 170 -9.52 10.80 2.42
C GLU A 170 -8.34 11.68 2.85
N ASP A 171 -8.07 11.81 4.16
CA ASP A 171 -6.99 12.65 4.66
C ASP A 171 -5.62 12.09 4.29
N LEU A 172 -5.41 10.77 4.43
CA LEU A 172 -4.15 10.16 4.00
C LEU A 172 -3.99 10.16 2.48
N SER A 173 -5.08 10.02 1.73
CA SER A 173 -5.07 10.20 0.27
C SER A 173 -4.58 11.61 -0.11
N ARG A 174 -5.08 12.65 0.57
CA ARG A 174 -4.64 14.04 0.37
C ARG A 174 -3.19 14.25 0.84
N ALA A 175 -2.81 13.66 1.95
CA ALA A 175 -1.46 13.75 2.50
C ALA A 175 -0.42 13.09 1.58
N LEU A 176 -0.72 11.92 0.98
CA LEU A 176 0.18 11.27 0.01
C LEU A 176 0.48 12.15 -1.22
N LEU A 177 -0.45 13.04 -1.58
CA LEU A 177 -0.27 13.99 -2.69
C LEU A 177 0.48 15.26 -2.30
N ALA A 178 0.40 15.68 -1.02
CA ALA A 178 0.88 16.99 -0.56
C ALA A 178 2.14 16.93 0.34
N ASP A 179 2.34 15.83 1.04
CA ASP A 179 3.40 15.62 2.03
C ASP A 179 4.50 14.72 1.44
N ALA A 180 5.62 15.36 1.07
CA ALA A 180 6.74 14.68 0.46
C ALA A 180 7.47 13.73 1.43
N ASP A 181 7.44 14.01 2.73
CA ASP A 181 8.13 13.19 3.73
C ASP A 181 7.34 11.91 4.00
N LEU A 182 6.02 12.02 4.13
CA LEU A 182 5.12 10.86 4.22
C LEU A 182 5.28 9.94 3.00
N LEU A 183 5.23 10.51 1.80
CA LEU A 183 5.37 9.74 0.57
C LEU A 183 6.77 9.09 0.46
N SER A 184 7.82 9.84 0.79
CA SER A 184 9.20 9.34 0.77
C SER A 184 9.42 8.19 1.77
N ALA A 185 8.81 8.26 2.96
CA ALA A 185 8.86 7.20 3.96
C ALA A 185 8.11 5.95 3.49
N GLY A 186 6.93 6.12 2.88
CA GLY A 186 6.16 5.02 2.30
C GLY A 186 6.90 4.30 1.17
N ARG A 187 7.46 5.05 0.22
CA ARG A 187 8.27 4.50 -0.88
C ARG A 187 9.48 3.71 -0.38
N ARG A 188 10.17 4.22 0.64
CA ARG A 188 11.32 3.53 1.25
C ARG A 188 10.92 2.24 1.93
N ALA A 189 9.80 2.22 2.66
CA ALA A 189 9.27 0.98 3.26
C ALA A 189 8.97 -0.06 2.18
N VAL A 190 8.20 0.32 1.17
CA VAL A 190 7.80 -0.58 0.07
C VAL A 190 9.03 -1.13 -0.65
N VAL A 191 9.93 -0.26 -1.14
CA VAL A 191 11.12 -0.70 -1.88
C VAL A 191 12.00 -1.58 -0.98
N GLY A 192 12.17 -1.20 0.28
CA GLY A 192 12.92 -1.98 1.27
C GLY A 192 12.39 -3.40 1.42
N LEU A 193 11.07 -3.53 1.64
CA LEU A 193 10.38 -4.82 1.76
C LEU A 193 10.41 -5.62 0.45
N MET A 194 10.16 -5.00 -0.70
CA MET A 194 10.21 -5.68 -2.00
C MET A 194 11.61 -6.24 -2.30
N ARG A 195 12.66 -5.58 -1.81
CA ARG A 195 14.04 -6.03 -2.04
C ARG A 195 14.41 -7.31 -1.29
N LEU A 196 13.68 -7.66 -0.24
CA LEU A 196 13.82 -8.95 0.45
C LEU A 196 13.46 -10.13 -0.47
N GLY A 197 12.70 -9.86 -1.54
CA GLY A 197 12.31 -10.83 -2.54
C GLY A 197 10.87 -11.32 -2.35
N PRO A 198 10.41 -12.26 -3.17
CA PRO A 198 9.12 -12.91 -2.98
C PRO A 198 9.21 -13.99 -1.91
N THR A 199 8.38 -13.95 -0.88
CA THR A 199 8.11 -15.09 0.01
C THR A 199 6.61 -15.30 0.17
N GLY A 200 6.23 -16.57 0.26
CA GLY A 200 4.93 -17.02 0.74
C GLY A 200 3.72 -16.65 -0.13
N SER A 201 2.73 -17.54 -0.16
CA SER A 201 1.46 -17.28 -0.83
C SER A 201 0.63 -16.25 -0.05
N VAL A 202 0.91 -14.95 -0.22
CA VAL A 202 -0.07 -13.93 0.17
C VAL A 202 -1.23 -14.03 -0.81
N ARG A 203 -2.46 -14.13 -0.31
CA ARG A 203 -3.64 -14.17 -1.16
C ARG A 203 -3.75 -12.84 -1.89
N HIS A 204 -3.62 -12.87 -3.20
CA HIS A 204 -3.80 -11.70 -4.06
C HIS A 204 -5.14 -11.78 -4.78
N GLU A 205 -5.98 -10.77 -4.57
CA GLU A 205 -7.31 -10.66 -5.15
C GLU A 205 -7.28 -9.82 -6.43
N ARG A 206 -7.10 -10.49 -7.57
CA ARG A 206 -6.99 -9.84 -8.89
C ARG A 206 -8.18 -8.95 -9.24
N ASP A 207 -9.41 -9.36 -8.88
CA ASP A 207 -10.60 -8.54 -9.16
C ASP A 207 -10.53 -7.18 -8.45
N LEU A 208 -9.96 -7.13 -7.23
CA LEU A 208 -9.81 -5.88 -6.49
C LEU A 208 -8.70 -5.02 -7.10
N ALA A 209 -7.57 -5.64 -7.47
CA ALA A 209 -6.50 -4.94 -8.18
C ALA A 209 -6.98 -4.35 -9.51
N ASP A 210 -7.75 -5.09 -10.32
CA ASP A 210 -8.37 -4.63 -11.56
C ASP A 210 -9.23 -3.37 -11.35
N VAL A 211 -10.04 -3.35 -10.28
CA VAL A 211 -10.87 -2.19 -9.94
C VAL A 211 -10.00 -1.00 -9.53
N VAL A 212 -9.00 -1.20 -8.68
CA VAL A 212 -8.07 -0.13 -8.24
C VAL A 212 -7.31 0.47 -9.43
N PHE A 213 -6.82 -0.36 -10.35
CA PHE A 213 -6.17 0.10 -11.57
C PHE A 213 -7.13 0.82 -12.53
N SER A 214 -8.39 0.40 -12.58
CA SER A 214 -9.43 1.09 -13.36
C SER A 214 -9.74 2.47 -12.77
N THR A 215 -9.82 2.59 -11.44
CA THR A 215 -9.98 3.87 -10.72
C THR A 215 -8.83 4.81 -11.05
N LEU A 216 -7.58 4.33 -11.03
CA LEU A 216 -6.40 5.11 -11.39
C LEU A 216 -6.47 5.70 -12.80
N THR A 217 -6.81 4.86 -13.78
CA THR A 217 -6.93 5.28 -15.19
C THR A 217 -8.02 6.36 -15.35
N GLY A 218 -9.12 6.23 -14.62
CA GLY A 218 -10.18 7.25 -14.59
C GLY A 218 -9.71 8.59 -14.01
N MET A 219 -8.90 8.56 -12.95
CA MET A 219 -8.37 9.77 -12.30
C MET A 219 -7.39 10.53 -13.21
N GLU A 220 -6.48 9.82 -13.89
CA GLU A 220 -5.54 10.43 -14.83
C GLU A 220 -6.24 11.06 -16.04
N SER A 221 -7.30 10.41 -16.55
CA SER A 221 -8.10 10.97 -17.65
C SER A 221 -8.82 12.26 -17.26
N LEU A 222 -9.29 12.36 -16.01
CA LEU A 222 -9.93 13.56 -15.49
C LEU A 222 -8.92 14.70 -15.33
N ALA A 223 -7.73 14.41 -14.81
CA ALA A 223 -6.65 15.39 -14.66
C ALA A 223 -6.13 15.92 -16.00
N ALA A 224 -6.16 15.12 -17.07
CA ALA A 224 -5.74 15.54 -18.42
C ALA A 224 -6.80 16.37 -19.16
N SER A 225 -8.04 16.42 -18.67
CA SER A 225 -9.19 17.08 -19.33
C SER A 225 -9.58 18.43 -18.73
N GLY A 226 -8.94 18.86 -17.64
CA GLY A 226 -9.15 20.15 -16.96
C GLY A 226 -7.99 21.10 -17.15
#